data_AF-A0A1Q3K6Z1-F1
#
_entry.id   AF-A0A1Q3K6Z1-F1
#
_cell.length_a   1.000
_cell.length_b   1.000
_cell.length_c   1.000
_cell.angle_alpha   90.00
_cell.angle_beta   90.00
_cell.angle_gamma   90.00
#
_symmetry.space_group_name_H-M   'P 1'
#
loop_
_entity.id
_entity.type
_entity.pdbx_description
1 polymer ?
#
loop_
_entity_poly.entity_id
_entity_poly.type
_entity_poly.pdbx_seq_one_letter_code
_entity_poly.pdbx_strand_id
1 'polypeptide(L)'
;MTNPLKLALIAATASLLALPAQAHRGWLLPSATVLSGSDLWVTVDAAISNDLFYFEHHPLQLDNLSIEGPDGKAITPENLAKSHFRSSFDFKLAQPGTYKLTVANQGLFASYKVDGQNKRWRGKPEELASAIPANATDVKVTESRGRIESFVTSGKPSVETLKPTGVGLEMIPVTHPNNLVAGEKATFRLMLDGQPAKGVAVEIVPGGIRYRDALN
;
A
#
# COMPACT_ATOMS: atom_id res chain seq x y z
N MET A 1 46.93 -24.52 17.21
CA MET A 1 46.61 -23.11 17.49
C MET A 1 45.87 -22.55 16.28
N THR A 2 44.54 -22.54 16.33
CA THR A 2 43.70 -21.98 15.27
C THR A 2 43.75 -20.46 15.36
N ASN A 3 44.26 -19.82 14.31
CA ASN A 3 44.53 -18.39 14.28
C ASN A 3 43.19 -17.62 14.31
N PRO A 4 42.88 -16.82 15.35
CA PRO A 4 41.58 -16.15 15.49
C PRO A 4 41.26 -15.18 14.34
N LEU A 5 42.28 -14.71 13.62
CA LEU A 5 42.12 -13.93 12.39
C LEU A 5 41.44 -14.69 11.25
N LYS A 6 41.59 -16.02 11.17
CA LYS A 6 40.96 -16.83 10.10
C LYS A 6 39.47 -17.09 10.35
N LEU A 7 39.02 -17.11 11.61
CA LEU A 7 37.58 -17.17 11.93
C LEU A 7 36.88 -15.82 11.73
N ALA A 8 37.57 -14.71 12.01
CA ALA A 8 37.02 -13.37 11.78
C ALA A 8 36.76 -13.09 10.28
N LEU A 9 37.61 -13.62 9.39
CA LEU A 9 37.47 -13.41 7.95
C LEU A 9 36.33 -14.24 7.32
N ILE A 10 35.95 -15.39 7.91
CA ILE A 10 34.83 -16.22 7.44
C ILE A 10 33.47 -15.69 7.96
N ALA A 11 33.46 -15.06 9.15
CA ALA A 11 32.26 -14.43 9.69
C ALA A 11 31.89 -13.10 8.98
N ALA A 12 32.87 -12.42 8.37
CA ALA A 12 32.65 -11.17 7.65
C ALA A 12 32.07 -11.35 6.23
N THR A 13 32.23 -12.52 5.60
CA THR A 13 31.71 -12.78 4.25
C THR A 13 30.26 -13.26 4.21
N ALA A 14 29.69 -13.69 5.35
CA ALA A 14 28.31 -14.18 5.43
C ALA A 14 27.25 -13.07 5.57
N SER A 15 27.65 -11.82 5.83
CA SER A 15 26.74 -10.69 6.09
C SER A 15 26.48 -9.79 4.88
N LEU A 16 27.08 -10.07 3.71
CA LEU A 16 27.01 -9.21 2.52
C LEU A 16 26.01 -9.65 1.43
N LEU A 17 25.19 -10.68 1.69
CA LEU A 17 24.14 -11.10 0.75
C LEU A 17 22.74 -10.92 1.35
N ALA A 18 22.51 -9.77 1.98
CA ALA A 18 21.14 -9.27 2.11
C ALA A 18 20.67 -8.89 0.71
N LEU A 19 20.22 -9.89 -0.07
CA LEU A 19 19.47 -9.65 -1.30
C LEU A 19 18.34 -8.69 -0.92
N PRO A 20 18.16 -7.56 -1.64
CA PRO A 20 16.98 -6.75 -1.42
C PRO A 20 15.80 -7.70 -1.60
N ALA A 21 14.99 -7.85 -0.55
CA ALA A 21 13.74 -8.56 -0.65
C ALA A 21 12.95 -7.82 -1.74
N GLN A 22 12.92 -8.40 -2.94
CA GLN A 22 12.12 -7.95 -4.06
C GLN A 22 10.66 -8.13 -3.65
N ALA A 23 10.17 -7.19 -2.86
CA ALA A 23 8.78 -7.14 -2.45
C ALA A 23 8.02 -6.62 -3.66
N HIS A 24 7.19 -7.47 -4.24
CA HIS A 24 6.27 -7.06 -5.28
C HIS A 24 5.45 -5.84 -4.80
N ARG A 25 5.40 -4.81 -5.64
CA ARG A 25 4.79 -3.52 -5.33
C ARG A 25 3.38 -3.49 -5.92
N GLY A 26 2.38 -3.36 -5.05
CA GLY A 26 1.00 -3.11 -5.47
C GLY A 26 0.79 -1.63 -5.77
N TRP A 27 -0.01 -1.31 -6.79
CA TRP A 27 -0.32 0.06 -7.16
C TRP A 27 -1.71 0.20 -7.78
N LEU A 28 -2.26 1.41 -7.65
CA LEU A 28 -3.42 1.90 -8.39
C LEU A 28 -2.91 3.00 -9.32
N LEU A 29 -3.27 2.95 -10.59
CA LEU A 29 -2.86 3.92 -11.61
C LEU A 29 -4.10 4.51 -12.29
N PRO A 30 -4.56 5.68 -11.83
CA PRO A 30 -5.56 6.45 -12.54
C PRO A 30 -5.07 6.89 -13.93
N SER A 31 -5.94 6.83 -14.92
CA SER A 31 -5.72 7.36 -16.28
C SER A 31 -5.43 8.87 -16.30
N ALA A 32 -5.94 9.60 -15.29
CA ALA A 32 -5.57 10.98 -14.99
C ALA A 32 -5.76 11.24 -13.49
N THR A 33 -4.97 12.15 -12.93
CA THR A 33 -5.06 12.57 -11.51
C THR A 33 -5.60 13.98 -11.34
N VAL A 34 -5.57 14.82 -12.39
CA VAL A 34 -6.15 16.18 -12.40
C VAL A 34 -7.01 16.33 -13.64
N LEU A 35 -8.29 16.64 -13.44
CA LEU A 35 -9.27 16.78 -14.51
C LEU A 35 -10.08 18.07 -14.34
N SER A 36 -10.61 18.58 -15.46
CA SER A 36 -11.54 19.71 -15.48
C SER A 36 -12.54 19.52 -16.61
N GLY A 37 -13.80 19.85 -16.36
CA GLY A 37 -14.87 19.74 -17.36
C GLY A 37 -16.15 19.17 -16.77
N SER A 38 -17.02 18.70 -17.66
CA SER A 38 -18.28 18.02 -17.33
C SER A 38 -18.21 16.55 -17.76
N ASP A 39 -19.00 15.69 -17.10
CA ASP A 39 -19.08 14.27 -17.42
C ASP A 39 -17.71 13.55 -17.39
N LEU A 40 -16.96 13.81 -16.33
CA LEU A 40 -15.61 13.28 -16.17
C LEU A 40 -15.64 11.85 -15.62
N TRP A 41 -14.84 10.99 -16.24
CA TRP A 41 -14.63 9.60 -15.85
C TRP A 41 -13.14 9.34 -15.67
N VAL A 42 -12.82 8.38 -14.80
CA VAL A 42 -11.46 7.89 -14.64
C VAL A 42 -11.48 6.38 -14.68
N THR A 43 -10.73 5.84 -15.64
CA THR A 43 -10.31 4.43 -15.62
C THR A 43 -9.09 4.29 -14.72
N VAL A 44 -9.06 3.24 -13.91
CA VAL A 44 -7.95 2.92 -13.01
C VAL A 44 -7.48 1.51 -13.30
N ASP A 45 -6.19 1.38 -13.58
CA ASP A 45 -5.52 0.10 -13.67
C ASP A 45 -4.84 -0.24 -12.34
N ALA A 46 -4.88 -1.52 -11.95
CA ALA A 46 -4.35 -1.99 -10.69
C ALA A 46 -3.58 -3.30 -10.87
N ALA A 47 -2.34 -3.33 -10.39
CA ALA A 47 -1.50 -4.51 -10.46
C ALA A 47 -0.51 -4.60 -9.30
N ILE A 48 0.07 -5.77 -9.17
CA ILE A 48 1.23 -6.08 -8.35
C ILE A 48 2.36 -6.39 -9.34
N SER A 49 3.53 -5.77 -9.17
CA SER A 49 4.67 -5.90 -10.10
C SER A 49 6.02 -5.73 -9.41
N ASN A 50 7.13 -6.11 -10.05
CA ASN A 50 8.45 -5.76 -9.55
C ASN A 50 8.77 -4.30 -9.88
N ASP A 51 8.56 -3.92 -11.14
CA ASP A 51 8.66 -2.54 -11.60
C ASP A 51 7.32 -1.80 -11.45
N LEU A 52 7.30 -0.66 -10.76
CA LEU A 52 6.09 0.14 -10.57
C LEU A 52 5.45 0.54 -11.91
N PHE A 53 4.13 0.39 -12.01
CA PHE A 53 3.33 0.75 -13.18
C PHE A 53 3.57 -0.12 -14.43
N TYR A 54 4.04 -1.36 -14.25
CA TYR A 54 4.17 -2.35 -15.32
C TYR A 54 3.38 -3.63 -15.01
N PHE A 55 2.71 -4.17 -16.02
CA PHE A 55 1.87 -5.38 -15.88
C PHE A 55 2.68 -6.66 -16.12
N GLU A 56 3.36 -7.16 -15.08
CA GLU A 56 4.29 -8.30 -15.24
C GLU A 56 4.26 -9.36 -14.13
N HIS A 57 3.37 -9.27 -13.15
CA HIS A 57 3.29 -10.27 -12.08
C HIS A 57 1.86 -10.73 -11.79
N HIS A 58 1.05 -9.96 -11.07
CA HIS A 58 -0.34 -10.36 -10.74
C HIS A 58 -1.31 -9.17 -10.76
N PRO A 59 -2.60 -9.39 -11.07
CA PRO A 59 -3.62 -8.37 -10.86
C PRO A 59 -3.74 -8.08 -9.36
N LEU A 60 -3.85 -6.80 -9.01
CA LEU A 60 -4.20 -6.43 -7.63
C LEU A 60 -5.64 -6.89 -7.37
N GLN A 61 -5.87 -7.61 -6.27
CA GLN A 61 -7.22 -7.97 -5.85
C GLN A 61 -7.93 -6.71 -5.32
N LEU A 62 -9.18 -6.52 -5.75
CA LEU A 62 -9.96 -5.30 -5.47
C LEU A 62 -11.09 -5.53 -4.47
N ASP A 63 -11.12 -6.67 -3.77
CA ASP A 63 -12.15 -6.99 -2.77
C ASP A 63 -12.23 -5.96 -1.63
N ASN A 64 -11.10 -5.33 -1.32
CA ASN A 64 -10.98 -4.28 -0.31
C ASN A 64 -10.76 -2.87 -0.93
N LEU A 65 -11.18 -2.68 -2.18
CA LEU A 65 -11.19 -1.36 -2.82
C LEU A 65 -12.30 -0.50 -2.20
N SER A 66 -11.95 0.72 -1.83
CA SER A 66 -12.91 1.79 -1.54
C SER A 66 -12.57 3.03 -2.37
N ILE A 67 -13.62 3.72 -2.80
CA ILE A 67 -13.52 5.01 -3.47
C ILE A 67 -14.36 5.99 -2.66
N GLU A 68 -13.74 7.07 -2.21
CA GLU A 68 -14.37 8.13 -1.43
C GLU A 68 -14.43 9.40 -2.28
N GLY A 69 -15.62 9.99 -2.41
CA GLY A 69 -15.84 11.25 -3.09
C GLY A 69 -15.49 12.47 -2.23
N PRO A 70 -15.46 13.68 -2.83
CA PRO A 70 -15.11 14.92 -2.13
C PRO A 70 -15.94 15.25 -0.88
N ASP A 71 -17.16 14.72 -0.78
CA ASP A 71 -18.08 14.87 0.36
C ASP A 71 -17.96 13.74 1.38
N GLY A 72 -16.97 12.85 1.23
CA GLY A 72 -16.75 11.69 2.10
C GLY A 72 -17.65 10.49 1.78
N LYS A 73 -18.49 10.56 0.74
CA LYS A 73 -19.38 9.45 0.39
C LYS A 73 -18.64 8.37 -0.39
N ALA A 74 -19.02 7.12 -0.13
CA ALA A 74 -18.55 5.98 -0.91
C ALA A 74 -19.06 6.05 -2.37
N ILE A 75 -18.22 5.65 -3.30
CA ILE A 75 -18.52 5.55 -4.73
C ILE A 75 -18.33 4.11 -5.15
N THR A 76 -19.34 3.59 -5.85
CA THR A 76 -19.27 2.25 -6.43
C THR A 76 -18.41 2.28 -7.70
N PRO A 77 -17.35 1.47 -7.80
CA PRO A 77 -16.64 1.29 -9.06
C PRO A 77 -17.54 0.63 -10.11
N GLU A 78 -17.37 1.04 -11.36
CA GLU A 78 -18.05 0.48 -12.53
C GLU A 78 -17.06 -0.32 -13.39
N ASN A 79 -17.59 -1.19 -14.26
CA ASN A 79 -16.80 -1.95 -15.23
C ASN A 79 -15.60 -2.72 -14.65
N LEU A 80 -15.74 -3.30 -13.44
CA LEU A 80 -14.65 -4.08 -12.84
C LEU A 80 -14.31 -5.28 -13.72
N ALA A 81 -13.07 -5.35 -14.15
CA ALA A 81 -12.53 -6.42 -14.96
C ALA A 81 -11.22 -6.93 -14.36
N LYS A 82 -11.07 -8.24 -14.26
CA LYS A 82 -9.80 -8.90 -13.86
C LYS A 82 -9.28 -9.71 -15.04
N SER A 83 -8.05 -9.40 -15.44
CA SER A 83 -7.28 -10.12 -16.45
C SER A 83 -6.07 -10.80 -15.83
N HIS A 84 -5.19 -11.38 -16.64
CA HIS A 84 -4.06 -12.17 -16.15
C HIS A 84 -3.02 -11.37 -15.34
N PHE A 85 -2.81 -10.09 -15.67
CA PHE A 85 -1.80 -9.23 -15.00
C PHE A 85 -2.38 -7.92 -14.44
N ARG A 86 -3.67 -7.68 -14.63
CA ARG A 86 -4.29 -6.37 -14.39
C ARG A 86 -5.73 -6.50 -13.96
N SER A 87 -6.09 -5.78 -12.91
CA SER A 87 -7.48 -5.41 -12.64
C SER A 87 -7.72 -3.99 -13.17
N SER A 88 -8.90 -3.73 -13.72
CA SER A 88 -9.30 -2.40 -14.23
C SER A 88 -10.72 -2.10 -13.78
N PHE A 89 -11.02 -0.83 -13.56
CA PHE A 89 -12.37 -0.36 -13.25
C PHE A 89 -12.49 1.12 -13.62
N ASP A 90 -13.72 1.60 -13.71
CA ASP A 90 -14.05 3.01 -13.95
C ASP A 90 -14.77 3.59 -12.74
N PHE A 91 -14.70 4.91 -12.57
CA PHE A 91 -15.64 5.61 -11.70
C PHE A 91 -15.88 7.03 -12.23
N LYS A 92 -17.07 7.54 -11.95
CA LYS A 92 -17.50 8.88 -12.38
C LYS A 92 -17.15 9.93 -11.34
N LEU A 93 -16.64 11.07 -11.81
CA LEU A 93 -16.37 12.25 -11.00
C LEU A 93 -17.60 13.17 -11.01
N ALA A 94 -18.60 12.83 -10.20
CA ALA A 94 -19.89 13.53 -10.17
C ALA A 94 -19.85 14.96 -9.62
N GLN A 95 -18.81 15.35 -8.88
CA GLN A 95 -18.69 16.67 -8.26
C GLN A 95 -17.23 17.16 -8.24
N PRO A 96 -16.98 18.48 -8.23
CA PRO A 96 -15.64 19.01 -8.04
C PRO A 96 -15.06 18.63 -6.67
N GLY A 97 -13.75 18.45 -6.61
CA GLY A 97 -13.01 18.10 -5.39
C GLY A 97 -12.07 16.90 -5.58
N THR A 98 -11.53 16.44 -4.46
CA THR A 98 -10.56 15.33 -4.41
C THR A 98 -11.20 14.03 -3.97
N TYR A 99 -11.02 13.02 -4.81
CA TYR A 99 -11.42 11.64 -4.62
C TYR A 99 -10.23 10.84 -4.11
N LYS A 100 -10.46 9.93 -3.16
CA LYS A 100 -9.44 9.02 -2.64
C LYS A 100 -9.82 7.58 -2.98
N LEU A 101 -8.91 6.89 -3.63
CA LEU A 101 -9.00 5.46 -3.89
C LEU A 101 -8.09 4.76 -2.88
N THR A 102 -8.60 3.74 -2.20
CA THR A 102 -7.85 2.99 -1.21
C THR A 102 -8.03 1.49 -1.44
N VAL A 103 -6.93 0.74 -1.47
CA VAL A 103 -6.95 -0.72 -1.25
C VAL A 103 -6.25 -0.98 0.07
N ALA A 104 -7.01 -1.29 1.11
CA ALA A 104 -6.49 -1.58 2.45
C ALA A 104 -6.60 -3.07 2.74
N ASN A 105 -5.48 -3.71 3.07
CA ASN A 105 -5.40 -5.12 3.39
C ASN A 105 -4.92 -5.30 4.83
N GLN A 106 -5.59 -6.21 5.54
CA GLN A 106 -5.24 -6.58 6.90
C GLN A 106 -5.34 -8.10 7.06
N GLY A 107 -4.38 -8.68 7.75
CA GLY A 107 -4.42 -10.10 8.08
C GLY A 107 -3.53 -10.43 9.26
N LEU A 108 -3.95 -11.43 10.03
CA LEU A 108 -3.17 -12.03 11.09
C LEU A 108 -2.54 -13.33 10.62
N PHE A 109 -1.34 -13.58 11.12
CA PHE A 109 -0.62 -14.85 11.01
C PHE A 109 -0.28 -15.29 12.42
N ALA A 110 -0.72 -16.48 12.79
CA ALA A 110 -0.40 -17.06 14.08
C ALA A 110 0.40 -18.35 13.92
N SER A 111 1.34 -18.58 14.82
CA SER A 111 1.96 -19.88 15.07
C SER A 111 1.78 -20.24 16.53
N TYR A 112 1.38 -21.47 16.81
CA TYR A 112 1.10 -21.94 18.17
C TYR A 112 1.30 -23.45 18.28
N LYS A 113 1.30 -24.01 19.48
CA LYS A 113 1.37 -25.45 19.72
C LYS A 113 0.09 -25.98 20.33
N VAL A 114 -0.39 -27.12 19.83
CA VAL A 114 -1.47 -27.90 20.45
C VAL A 114 -0.95 -29.32 20.61
N ASP A 115 -1.01 -29.87 21.82
CA ASP A 115 -0.51 -31.22 22.14
C ASP A 115 0.95 -31.44 21.70
N GLY A 116 1.79 -30.42 21.89
CA GLY A 116 3.20 -30.42 21.48
C GLY A 116 3.45 -30.22 19.98
N GLN A 117 2.42 -30.19 19.14
CA GLN A 117 2.55 -30.00 17.69
C GLN A 117 2.41 -28.55 17.26
N ASN A 118 3.34 -28.07 16.45
CA ASN A 118 3.26 -26.73 15.85
C ASN A 118 2.11 -26.65 14.83
N LYS A 119 1.24 -25.65 15.01
CA LYS A 119 0.18 -25.26 14.09
C LYS A 119 0.38 -23.82 13.63
N ARG A 120 -0.17 -23.52 12.46
CA ARG A 120 -0.20 -22.18 11.88
C ARG A 120 -1.63 -21.84 11.51
N TRP A 121 -1.96 -20.57 11.64
CA TRP A 121 -3.25 -20.04 11.25
C TRP A 121 -3.07 -18.68 10.56
N ARG A 122 -3.97 -18.39 9.62
CA ARG A 122 -4.06 -17.08 8.95
C ARG A 122 -5.53 -16.73 8.83
N GLY A 123 -5.88 -15.49 9.16
CA GLY A 123 -7.25 -15.01 9.04
C GLY A 123 -7.38 -13.54 9.42
N LYS A 124 -8.61 -13.10 9.64
CA LYS A 124 -8.91 -11.73 10.06
C LYS A 124 -8.79 -11.57 11.57
N PRO A 125 -8.51 -10.36 12.09
CA PRO A 125 -8.40 -10.14 13.54
C PRO A 125 -9.60 -10.64 14.35
N GLU A 126 -10.80 -10.48 13.81
CA GLU A 126 -12.05 -10.84 14.49
C GLU A 126 -12.19 -12.37 14.67
N GLU A 127 -11.48 -13.16 13.86
CA GLU A 127 -11.53 -14.63 13.87
C GLU A 127 -10.51 -15.24 14.84
N LEU A 128 -9.51 -14.46 15.29
CA LEU A 128 -8.38 -14.98 16.07
C LEU A 128 -8.82 -15.70 17.35
N ALA A 129 -9.75 -15.09 18.09
CA ALA A 129 -10.19 -15.55 19.40
C ALA A 129 -10.90 -16.92 19.33
N SER A 130 -11.58 -17.22 18.22
CA SER A 130 -12.25 -18.51 17.99
C SER A 130 -11.36 -19.52 17.26
N ALA A 131 -10.36 -19.06 16.52
CA ALA A 131 -9.50 -19.91 15.70
C ALA A 131 -8.38 -20.62 16.48
N ILE A 132 -7.87 -20.02 17.56
CA ILE A 132 -6.79 -20.60 18.37
C ILE A 132 -7.41 -21.34 19.57
N PRO A 133 -7.18 -22.66 19.72
CA PRO A 133 -7.69 -23.43 20.84
C PRO A 133 -7.19 -22.92 22.20
N ALA A 134 -8.01 -23.01 23.24
CA ALA A 134 -7.66 -22.53 24.59
C ALA A 134 -6.46 -23.28 25.21
N ASN A 135 -6.21 -24.54 24.81
CA ASN A 135 -5.04 -25.31 25.24
C ASN A 135 -3.78 -25.02 24.40
N ALA A 136 -3.82 -24.03 23.51
CA ALA A 136 -2.67 -23.66 22.72
C ALA A 136 -1.57 -23.04 23.60
N THR A 137 -0.33 -23.43 23.35
CA THR A 137 0.88 -22.88 23.97
C THR A 137 1.78 -22.24 22.92
N ASP A 138 2.80 -21.49 23.33
CA ASP A 138 3.75 -20.80 22.44
C ASP A 138 3.08 -19.94 21.35
N VAL A 139 1.94 -19.31 21.68
CA VAL A 139 1.16 -18.51 20.73
C VAL A 139 1.94 -17.25 20.35
N LYS A 140 2.26 -17.14 19.07
CA LYS A 140 2.84 -15.95 18.44
C LYS A 140 1.90 -15.48 17.36
N VAL A 141 1.49 -14.21 17.45
CA VAL A 141 0.63 -13.57 16.46
C VAL A 141 1.40 -12.42 15.84
N THR A 142 1.36 -12.33 14.53
CA THR A 142 1.88 -11.22 13.74
C THR A 142 0.74 -10.64 12.93
N GLU A 143 0.61 -9.33 12.96
CA GLU A 143 -0.33 -8.60 12.13
C GLU A 143 0.39 -7.99 10.93
N SER A 144 -0.21 -8.12 9.76
CA SER A 144 0.18 -7.40 8.56
C SER A 144 -0.93 -6.45 8.16
N ARG A 145 -0.59 -5.16 8.04
CA ARG A 145 -1.46 -4.11 7.50
C ARG A 145 -0.74 -3.43 6.35
N GLY A 146 -1.43 -3.29 5.22
CA GLY A 146 -0.93 -2.57 4.05
C GLY A 146 -2.04 -1.74 3.44
N ARG A 147 -1.70 -0.56 2.92
CA ARG A 147 -2.62 0.29 2.18
C ARG A 147 -1.95 0.85 0.94
N ILE A 148 -2.71 0.91 -0.14
CA ILE A 148 -2.34 1.58 -1.39
C ILE A 148 -3.38 2.67 -1.59
N GLU A 149 -2.91 3.90 -1.80
CA GLU A 149 -3.78 5.06 -1.96
C GLU A 149 -3.46 5.78 -3.27
N SER A 150 -4.48 6.34 -3.90
CA SER A 150 -4.35 7.22 -5.06
C SER A 150 -5.38 8.34 -4.97
N PHE A 151 -5.00 9.52 -5.45
CA PHE A 151 -5.82 10.72 -5.36
C PHE A 151 -6.12 11.25 -6.75
N VAL A 152 -7.39 11.54 -7.01
CA VAL A 152 -7.88 12.11 -8.27
C VAL A 152 -8.64 13.38 -7.94
N THR A 153 -8.36 14.48 -8.64
CA THR A 153 -9.01 15.78 -8.39
C THR A 153 -9.73 16.27 -9.64
N SER A 154 -11.00 16.65 -9.47
CA SER A 154 -11.80 17.36 -10.46
C SER A 154 -11.93 18.82 -10.06
N GLY A 155 -11.46 19.76 -10.89
CA GLY A 155 -11.53 21.19 -10.59
C GLY A 155 -10.73 21.57 -9.34
N LYS A 156 -11.36 22.28 -8.40
CA LYS A 156 -10.70 22.77 -7.19
C LYS A 156 -10.44 21.62 -6.19
N PRO A 157 -9.20 21.42 -5.69
CA PRO A 157 -8.91 20.43 -4.67
C PRO A 157 -9.73 20.61 -3.38
N SER A 158 -10.14 19.50 -2.77
CA SER A 158 -10.76 19.43 -1.44
C SER A 158 -9.90 18.57 -0.50
N VAL A 159 -10.10 18.68 0.82
CA VAL A 159 -9.20 18.06 1.82
C VAL A 159 -9.89 17.05 2.73
N GLU A 160 -11.20 16.92 2.62
CA GLU A 160 -12.06 16.07 3.42
C GLU A 160 -11.61 14.61 3.35
N THR A 161 -11.29 14.14 2.14
CA THR A 161 -10.83 12.77 1.86
C THR A 161 -9.39 12.50 2.31
N LEU A 162 -8.63 13.53 2.71
CA LEU A 162 -7.23 13.40 3.17
C LEU A 162 -7.12 13.10 4.68
N LYS A 163 -8.26 13.05 5.38
CA LYS A 163 -8.28 12.72 6.80
C LYS A 163 -7.86 11.26 7.02
N PRO A 164 -6.98 10.98 8.01
CA PRO A 164 -6.61 9.62 8.36
C PRO A 164 -7.78 8.88 9.01
N THR A 165 -7.79 7.55 8.91
CA THR A 165 -8.69 6.68 9.67
C THR A 165 -8.24 6.50 11.12
N GLY A 166 -6.97 6.79 11.42
CA GLY A 166 -6.35 6.57 12.72
C GLY A 166 -5.95 5.12 12.95
N VAL A 167 -5.87 4.30 11.90
CA VAL A 167 -5.63 2.85 12.00
C VAL A 167 -4.47 2.42 11.11
N GLY A 168 -3.48 1.78 11.71
CA GLY A 168 -2.25 1.33 11.06
C GLY A 168 -1.36 2.50 10.62
N LEU A 169 -0.41 2.20 9.74
CA LEU A 169 0.48 3.21 9.15
C LEU A 169 -0.23 4.00 8.05
N GLU A 170 -0.33 5.31 8.20
CA GLU A 170 -1.00 6.24 7.27
C GLU A 170 -0.06 7.35 6.82
N MET A 171 -0.13 7.72 5.55
CA MET A 171 0.49 8.92 5.02
C MET A 171 -0.56 10.01 4.90
N ILE A 172 -0.41 11.09 5.66
CA ILE A 172 -1.23 12.29 5.54
C ILE A 172 -0.52 13.27 4.61
N PRO A 173 -1.06 13.55 3.42
CA PRO A 173 -0.55 14.63 2.58
C PRO A 173 -0.84 15.97 3.25
N VAL A 174 0.21 16.65 3.72
CA VAL A 174 0.11 18.00 4.29
C VAL A 174 0.05 19.01 3.15
N THR A 175 0.86 18.81 2.12
CA THR A 175 0.68 19.42 0.79
C THR A 175 -0.26 18.54 -0.02
N HIS A 176 -1.29 19.14 -0.62
CA HIS A 176 -2.28 18.39 -1.40
C HIS A 176 -1.61 17.67 -2.60
N PRO A 177 -1.83 16.36 -2.80
CA PRO A 177 -1.04 15.55 -3.73
C PRO A 177 -1.23 15.94 -5.21
N ASN A 178 -2.40 16.50 -5.54
CA ASN A 178 -2.72 17.00 -6.89
C ASN A 178 -2.63 18.53 -7.01
N ASN A 179 -1.98 19.20 -6.05
CA ASN A 179 -1.69 20.64 -6.11
C ASN A 179 -0.19 20.85 -5.88
N LEU A 180 0.62 20.22 -6.73
CA LEU A 180 2.07 20.31 -6.70
C LEU A 180 2.55 21.19 -7.84
N VAL A 181 3.38 22.19 -7.53
CA VAL A 181 4.02 23.07 -8.49
C VAL A 181 5.52 22.81 -8.48
N ALA A 182 6.14 22.83 -9.66
CA ALA A 182 7.57 22.61 -9.80
C ALA A 182 8.37 23.62 -8.97
N GLY A 183 9.34 23.13 -8.20
CA GLY A 183 10.17 23.94 -7.32
C GLY A 183 9.57 24.23 -5.93
N GLU A 184 8.29 23.92 -5.70
CA GLU A 184 7.68 24.06 -4.39
C GLU A 184 7.98 22.86 -3.48
N LYS A 185 8.11 23.12 -2.18
CA LYS A 185 8.31 22.07 -1.19
C LYS A 185 7.00 21.36 -0.88
N ALA A 186 6.91 20.08 -1.22
CA ALA A 186 5.85 19.20 -0.76
C ALA A 186 6.17 18.60 0.62
N THR A 187 5.15 18.45 1.47
CA THR A 187 5.28 17.81 2.77
C THR A 187 4.17 16.79 2.99
N PHE A 188 4.51 15.70 3.67
CA PHE A 188 3.58 14.70 4.16
C PHE A 188 3.98 14.31 5.58
N ARG A 189 3.05 13.69 6.31
CA ARG A 189 3.25 13.21 7.67
C ARG A 189 2.90 11.74 7.73
N LEU A 190 3.72 10.94 8.41
CA LEU A 190 3.40 9.55 8.69
C LEU A 190 2.80 9.43 10.09
N MET A 191 1.71 8.70 10.21
CA MET A 191 1.03 8.39 11.45
C MET A 191 0.94 6.88 11.62
N LEU A 192 1.04 6.39 12.84
CA LEU A 192 0.78 5.00 13.21
C LEU A 192 -0.29 5.02 14.30
N ASP A 193 -1.45 4.44 14.01
CA ASP A 193 -2.59 4.35 14.94
C ASP A 193 -2.99 5.71 15.53
N GLY A 194 -3.07 6.73 14.66
CA GLY A 194 -3.44 8.10 15.03
C GLY A 194 -2.35 8.91 15.73
N GLN A 195 -1.16 8.34 15.95
CA GLN A 195 -0.01 9.04 16.54
C GLN A 195 1.11 9.29 15.52
N PRO A 196 1.94 10.34 15.65
CA PRO A 196 3.07 10.55 14.74
C PRO A 196 4.03 9.35 14.72
N ALA A 197 4.26 8.78 13.54
CA ALA A 197 5.16 7.64 13.36
C ALA A 197 6.62 8.12 13.25
N LYS A 198 7.51 7.55 14.07
CA LYS A 198 8.96 7.83 14.05
C LYS A 198 9.73 6.63 13.50
N GLY A 199 10.88 6.88 12.88
CA GLY A 199 11.78 5.81 12.41
C GLY A 199 11.25 5.02 11.21
N VAL A 200 10.24 5.53 10.50
CA VAL A 200 9.73 4.89 9.28
C VAL A 200 10.66 5.20 8.12
N ALA A 201 11.16 4.15 7.46
CA ALA A 201 11.90 4.29 6.21
C ALA A 201 10.95 4.71 5.09
N VAL A 202 11.35 5.70 4.31
CA VAL A 202 10.55 6.21 3.19
C VAL A 202 11.37 6.12 1.91
N GLU A 203 10.74 5.56 0.88
CA GLU A 203 11.25 5.53 -0.48
C GLU A 203 10.28 6.32 -1.36
N ILE A 204 10.82 7.23 -2.18
CA ILE A 204 10.06 7.96 -3.20
C ILE A 204 10.59 7.51 -4.54
N VAL A 205 9.72 6.91 -5.35
CA VAL A 205 10.07 6.39 -6.67
C VAL A 205 9.34 7.22 -7.72
N PRO A 206 10.05 7.99 -8.55
CA PRO A 206 9.43 8.72 -9.64
C PRO A 206 8.83 7.74 -10.68
N GLY A 207 7.62 8.00 -11.15
CA GLY A 207 7.00 7.19 -12.20
C GLY A 207 7.73 7.33 -13.55
N GLY A 208 7.65 6.34 -14.44
CA GLY A 208 8.16 6.47 -15.82
C GLY A 208 9.68 6.31 -16.02
N ILE A 209 10.37 5.67 -15.07
CA ILE A 209 11.85 5.54 -15.08
C ILE A 209 12.41 4.23 -15.68
N ARG A 210 11.59 3.31 -16.21
CA ARG A 210 12.06 1.96 -16.66
C ARG A 210 13.22 1.96 -17.66
N TYR A 211 13.36 3.02 -18.45
CA TYR A 211 14.45 3.18 -19.41
C TYR A 211 15.15 4.54 -19.29
N ARG A 212 14.99 5.21 -18.13
CA ARG A 212 15.52 6.55 -17.91
C ARG A 212 16.25 6.60 -16.58
N ASP A 213 17.50 7.03 -16.62
CA ASP A 213 18.29 7.25 -15.41
C ASP A 213 17.76 8.43 -14.58
N ALA A 214 16.91 9.31 -15.17
CA ALA A 214 16.23 10.41 -14.49
C ALA A 214 14.93 10.86 -15.20
N LEU A 215 13.98 11.40 -14.41
CA LEU A 215 12.92 12.27 -14.91
C LEU A 215 13.48 13.70 -15.06
N ASN A 216 13.24 14.31 -16.22
CA ASN A 216 13.72 15.67 -16.54
C ASN A 216 13.15 16.73 -15.60
#